data_AF-A0A7W9GQD0-F1
#
_entry.id   AF-A0A7W9GQD0-F1
#
_cell.length_a   1.000
_cell.length_b   1.000
_cell.length_c   1.000
_cell.angle_alpha   90.00
_cell.angle_beta   90.00
_cell.angle_gamma   90.00
#
_symmetry.space_group_name_H-M   'P 1'
#
loop_
_entity.id
_entity.type
_entity.pdbx_description
1 polymer ?
#
loop_
_entity_poly.entity_id
_entity_poly.type
_entity_poly.pdbx_seq_one_letter_code
_entity_poly.pdbx_strand_id
1 'polypeptide(L)'
;MTDTNHAWIWIGHVAGADGELAAAFVIDERQHADAQAAQAAVTAAAEELRRRGIAHELEHVRVRLDEPAQPLPSWTDYQASLPAEDA
;
A
#
# COMPACT_ATOMS: atom_id res chain seq x y z
N MET A 1 26.43 0.32 -15.97
CA MET A 1 25.95 -0.72 -15.04
C MET A 1 24.64 -0.22 -14.49
N THR A 2 23.56 -0.88 -14.88
CA THR A 2 22.21 -0.37 -14.70
C THR A 2 21.79 -0.45 -13.24
N ASP A 3 21.17 0.63 -12.79
CA ASP A 3 20.56 0.87 -11.49
C ASP A 3 19.34 -0.06 -11.27
N THR A 4 19.45 -1.37 -11.54
CA THR A 4 18.32 -2.32 -11.70
C THR A 4 18.15 -3.29 -10.53
N ASN A 5 18.70 -3.00 -9.35
CA ASN A 5 18.52 -3.86 -8.18
C ASN A 5 17.68 -3.23 -7.08
N HIS A 6 16.71 -2.41 -7.48
CA HIS A 6 15.75 -1.81 -6.57
C HIS A 6 14.34 -2.05 -7.08
N ALA A 7 13.41 -2.07 -6.14
CA ALA A 7 11.98 -2.03 -6.37
C ALA A 7 11.39 -0.93 -5.49
N TRP A 8 10.18 -0.53 -5.82
CA TRP A 8 9.42 0.40 -5.01
C TRP A 8 8.35 -0.32 -4.19
N ILE A 9 8.14 0.15 -2.97
CA ILE A 9 6.99 -0.23 -2.18
C ILE A 9 6.26 1.02 -1.74
N TRP A 10 4.95 0.88 -1.53
CA TRP A 10 4.11 1.91 -0.96
C TRP A 10 3.53 1.39 0.35
N ILE A 11 3.83 2.09 1.44
CA ILE A 11 3.26 1.79 2.75
C ILE A 11 2.07 2.71 2.94
N GLY A 12 0.90 2.11 3.12
CA GLY A 12 -0.34 2.83 3.41
C GLY A 12 -0.47 3.07 4.91
N HIS A 13 -0.38 4.32 5.32
CA HIS A 13 -0.67 4.76 6.67
C HIS A 13 -2.12 5.19 6.76
N VAL A 14 -2.84 4.67 7.75
CA VAL A 14 -4.28 4.90 7.89
C VAL A 14 -4.60 5.38 9.30
N ALA A 15 -5.53 6.32 9.42
CA ALA A 15 -5.90 6.91 10.70
C ALA A 15 -6.73 5.92 11.52
N GLY A 16 -6.27 5.61 12.73
CA GLY A 16 -7.03 4.87 13.72
C GLY A 16 -8.12 5.72 14.38
N ALA A 17 -8.85 5.13 15.34
CA ALA A 17 -9.93 5.80 16.09
C ALA A 17 -9.44 7.07 16.82
N ASP A 18 -8.18 7.09 17.23
CA ASP A 18 -7.53 8.21 17.92
C ASP A 18 -6.96 9.27 16.95
N GLY A 19 -7.11 9.09 15.63
CA GLY A 19 -6.59 9.98 14.60
C GLY A 19 -5.10 9.82 14.31
N GLU A 20 -4.41 8.89 14.98
CA GLU A 20 -3.02 8.54 14.70
C GLU A 20 -2.92 7.71 13.42
N LEU A 21 -2.00 8.09 12.54
CA LEU A 21 -1.70 7.36 11.32
C LEU A 21 -0.74 6.21 11.62
N ALA A 22 -1.19 4.97 11.41
CA ALA A 22 -0.39 3.77 11.56
C ALA A 22 -0.21 3.05 10.22
N ALA A 23 0.96 2.44 10.01
CA ALA A 23 1.20 1.60 8.84
C ALA A 23 0.23 0.42 8.86
N ALA A 24 -0.64 0.35 7.86
CA ALA A 24 -1.77 -0.57 7.82
C ALA A 24 -1.60 -1.62 6.73
N PHE A 25 -1.00 -1.27 5.59
CA PHE A 25 -0.79 -2.18 4.47
C PHE A 25 0.44 -1.80 3.65
N VAL A 26 0.88 -2.72 2.80
CA VAL A 26 1.93 -2.49 1.81
C VAL A 26 1.47 -2.90 0.41
N ILE A 27 1.90 -2.13 -0.59
CA ILE A 27 1.82 -2.49 -2.01
C ILE A 27 3.26 -2.62 -2.47
N ASP A 28 3.67 -3.82 -2.86
CA ASP A 28 5.05 -4.11 -3.25
C ASP A 28 5.13 -4.28 -4.77
N GLU A 29 5.91 -3.44 -5.45
CA GLU A 29 6.07 -3.49 -6.92
C GLU A 29 6.49 -4.88 -7.41
N ARG A 30 7.24 -5.64 -6.61
CA ARG A 30 7.71 -7.00 -6.95
C ARG A 30 6.58 -8.02 -7.05
N GLN A 31 5.42 -7.72 -6.47
CA GLN A 31 4.23 -8.57 -6.52
C GLN A 31 3.33 -8.28 -7.72
N HIS A 32 3.64 -7.23 -8.50
CA HIS A 32 2.91 -6.85 -9.69
C HIS A 32 3.69 -7.21 -10.96
N ALA A 33 2.97 -7.27 -12.09
CA ALA A 33 3.57 -7.59 -13.39
C ALA A 33 4.59 -6.55 -13.85
N ASP A 34 4.35 -5.28 -13.49
CA ASP A 34 5.15 -4.13 -13.87
C ASP A 34 4.81 -2.91 -12.99
N ALA A 35 5.64 -1.87 -13.07
CA ALA A 35 5.48 -0.65 -12.29
C ALA A 35 4.14 0.07 -12.55
N GLN A 36 3.56 -0.07 -13.76
CA GLN A 36 2.26 0.52 -14.07
C GLN A 36 1.13 -0.21 -13.33
N ALA A 37 1.18 -1.54 -13.28
CA ALA A 37 0.23 -2.33 -12.49
C ALA A 37 0.34 -2.03 -10.99
N ALA A 38 1.55 -1.86 -10.46
CA ALA A 38 1.76 -1.45 -9.06
C ALA A 38 1.17 -0.04 -8.80
N GLN A 39 1.47 0.92 -9.66
CA GLN A 39 0.94 2.28 -9.55
C GLN A 39 -0.60 2.32 -9.63
N ALA A 40 -1.21 1.49 -10.49
CA ALA A 40 -2.66 1.37 -10.58
C ALA A 40 -3.27 0.83 -9.28
N ALA A 41 -2.62 -0.14 -8.63
CA ALA A 41 -3.05 -0.65 -7.33
C ALA A 41 -2.97 0.43 -6.23
N VAL A 42 -1.89 1.24 -6.23
CA VAL A 42 -1.74 2.37 -5.30
C VAL A 42 -2.86 3.40 -5.49
N THR A 43 -3.15 3.77 -6.74
CA THR A 43 -4.24 4.70 -7.04
C THR A 43 -5.59 4.14 -6.60
N ALA A 44 -5.88 2.88 -6.91
CA ALA A 44 -7.13 2.22 -6.49
C ALA A 44 -7.27 2.18 -4.96
N ALA A 45 -6.17 1.92 -4.23
CA ALA A 45 -6.15 1.93 -2.78
C ALA A 45 -6.46 3.34 -2.21
N ALA A 46 -5.82 4.38 -2.75
CA ALA A 46 -6.07 5.75 -2.32
C ALA A 46 -7.53 6.20 -2.60
N GLU A 47 -8.06 5.83 -3.76
CA GLU A 47 -9.45 6.11 -4.14
C GLU A 47 -10.45 5.41 -3.20
N GLU A 48 -10.19 4.16 -2.83
CA GLU A 48 -11.04 3.39 -1.92
C GLU A 48 -11.02 3.98 -0.50
N LEU A 49 -9.83 4.29 0.03
CA LEU A 49 -9.70 4.94 1.34
C LEU A 49 -10.41 6.30 1.36
N ARG A 50 -10.27 7.08 0.27
CA ARG A 50 -10.97 8.35 0.10
C ARG A 50 -12.49 8.17 0.02
N ARG A 51 -12.98 7.17 -0.72
CA ARG A 51 -14.42 6.85 -0.84
C ARG A 51 -15.02 6.58 0.53
N ARG A 52 -14.31 5.82 1.36
CA ARG A 52 -14.71 5.47 2.73
C ARG A 52 -14.50 6.59 3.75
N GLY A 53 -13.96 7.74 3.34
CA GLY A 53 -13.67 8.86 4.24
C GLY A 53 -12.54 8.58 5.25
N ILE A 54 -11.70 7.59 4.95
CA ILE A 54 -10.60 7.19 5.82
C ILE A 54 -9.39 8.08 5.54
N ALA A 55 -8.95 8.82 6.56
CA ALA A 55 -7.73 9.62 6.46
C ALA A 55 -6.52 8.70 6.29
N HIS A 56 -5.68 9.00 5.30
CA HIS A 56 -4.56 8.15 4.91
C HIS A 56 -3.39 8.96 4.37
N GLU A 57 -2.19 8.40 4.49
CA GLU A 57 -0.96 8.85 3.85
C GLU A 57 -0.28 7.66 3.16
N LEU A 58 0.40 7.91 2.05
CA LEU A 58 1.15 6.90 1.31
C LEU A 58 2.64 7.24 1.38
N GLU A 59 3.41 6.41 2.05
CA GLU A 59 4.87 6.52 2.07
C GLU A 59 5.45 5.71 0.91
N HIS A 60 6.31 6.33 0.11
CA HIS A 60 6.95 5.70 -1.03
C HIS A 60 8.40 5.36 -0.68
N VAL A 61 8.73 4.06 -0.60
CA VAL A 61 10.01 3.57 -0.10
C VAL A 61 10.73 2.79 -1.19
N ARG A 62 12.02 3.10 -1.35
CA ARG A 62 12.92 2.36 -2.24
C ARG A 62 13.51 1.18 -1.48
N VAL A 63 13.27 -0.03 -1.96
CA VAL A 63 13.82 -1.27 -1.38
C VAL A 63 14.70 -2.00 -2.37
N ARG A 64 15.52 -2.91 -1.89
CA ARG A 64 16.28 -3.83 -2.76
C ARG A 64 15.39 -4.99 -3.19
N LEU A 65 15.62 -5.52 -4.40
CA LEU A 65 14.88 -6.70 -4.87
C LEU A 65 15.05 -7.91 -3.93
N ASP A 66 16.24 -8.05 -3.36
CA ASP A 66 16.62 -9.12 -2.43
C ASP A 66 16.18 -8.88 -0.97
N GLU A 67 15.61 -7.72 -0.65
CA GLU A 67 15.18 -7.39 0.71
C GLU A 67 13.93 -8.21 1.10
N PRO A 68 13.80 -8.69 2.35
CA PRO A 68 12.58 -9.34 2.79
C PRO A 68 11.35 -8.46 2.60
N ALA A 69 10.19 -9.11 2.39
CA ALA A 69 8.91 -8.39 2.34
C ALA A 69 8.65 -7.69 3.68
N GLN A 70 8.02 -6.51 3.63
CA GLN A 70 7.62 -5.81 4.84
C GLN A 70 6.63 -6.67 5.64
N PRO A 71 6.69 -6.67 6.98
CA PRO A 71 5.80 -7.44 7.85
C PRO A 71 4.42 -6.78 7.97
N LEU A 72 3.88 -6.30 6.85
CA LEU A 72 2.57 -5.66 6.73
C LEU A 72 1.70 -6.48 5.78
N PRO A 73 0.37 -6.48 5.98
CA PRO A 73 -0.53 -7.15 5.05
C PRO A 73 -0.50 -6.47 3.68
N SER A 74 -0.85 -7.23 2.64
CA SER A 74 -1.07 -6.66 1.30
C SER A 74 -2.28 -5.72 1.31
N TRP A 75 -2.37 -4.80 0.34
CA TRP A 75 -3.58 -3.99 0.15
C TRP A 75 -4.84 -4.87 0.04
N THR A 76 -4.77 -6.01 -0.66
CA THR A 76 -5.92 -6.92 -0.81
C THR A 76 -6.35 -7.53 0.52
N ASP A 77 -5.41 -7.98 1.35
CA ASP A 77 -5.70 -8.51 2.70
C ASP A 77 -6.30 -7.43 3.61
N TYR A 78 -5.73 -6.23 3.55
CA TYR A 78 -6.24 -5.09 4.31
C TYR A 78 -7.65 -4.70 3.87
N GLN A 79 -7.89 -4.60 2.56
CA GLN A 79 -9.20 -4.28 2.00
C GLN A 79 -10.26 -5.32 2.40
N ALA A 80 -9.91 -6.61 2.43
CA ALA A 80 -10.79 -7.67 2.90
C ALA A 80 -11.10 -7.59 4.41
N SER A 81 -10.23 -6.95 5.18
CA SER A 81 -10.39 -6.73 6.63
C SER A 81 -11.21 -5.47 6.94
N LEU A 82 -11.40 -4.57 5.98
CA LEU A 82 -12.23 -3.39 6.17
C LEU A 82 -13.70 -3.81 6.36
N PRO A 83 -14.44 -3.13 7.25
CA PRO A 83 -15.88 -3.38 7.39
C PRO A 83 -16.58 -3.18 6.04
N ALA A 84 -17.60 -4.00 5.78
CA ALA A 84 -18.48 -3.79 4.63
C ALA A 84 -19.10 -2.40 4.74
N GLU A 85 -19.18 -1.66 3.63
CA GLU A 85 -19.95 -0.42 3.59
C GLU A 85 -21.42 -0.80 3.84
N ASP A 86 -21.96 -0.40 5.00
CA ASP A 86 -23.41 -0.43 5.24
C ASP A 86 -24.03 0.57 4.26
N ALA A 87 -24.78 0.05 3.30
CA ALA A 87 -25.40 0.77 2.19
C ALA A 87 -26.58 1.66 2.62
#